data_AF-A0A5C4UYC8-F1
#
_entry.id   AF-A0A5C4UYC8-F1
#
_cell.length_a   1.000
_cell.length_b   1.000
_cell.length_c   1.000
_cell.angle_alpha   90.00
_cell.angle_beta   90.00
_cell.angle_gamma   90.00
#
_symmetry.space_group_name_H-M   'P 1'
#
loop_
_entity.id
_entity.type
_entity.pdbx_description
1 polymer ?
#
loop_
_entity_poly.entity_id
_entity_poly.type
_entity_poly.pdbx_seq_one_letter_code
_entity_poly.pdbx_strand_id
1 'polypeptide(L)'
;MPPAGDAPAPRPDRQVLRRGPPGDVQHDGRARYRPGPSRHARGDQQAGRRAPRARRDPGSRARDAHGLHRLREETRVTPQDTGLRTAIVLAKHLPPGVVANATAVIMGHLATRRPALYDAERLEDQSGNEHATIRDNVVVLTGRPAQVEKLAAAAREEGLLHAVFSDRGRSWSNEFEKYRAEVAASEAAQLEIIATGVTGPDPAVRALTKKFSYYA
;
A
#
# COMPACT_ATOMS: atom_id res chain seq x y z
N MET A 1 -41.38 -59.45 -6.05
CA MET A 1 -40.00 -59.79 -5.66
C MET A 1 -39.05 -58.86 -6.43
N PRO A 2 -38.32 -57.96 -5.76
CA PRO A 2 -37.26 -57.20 -6.41
C PRO A 2 -35.96 -58.02 -6.48
N PRO A 3 -35.08 -57.80 -7.48
CA PRO A 3 -33.80 -58.50 -7.57
C PRO A 3 -32.79 -57.97 -6.55
N ALA A 4 -31.97 -58.90 -6.05
CA ALA A 4 -30.91 -58.65 -5.08
C ALA A 4 -29.84 -57.70 -5.65
N GLY A 5 -29.55 -56.62 -4.92
CA GLY A 5 -28.45 -55.71 -5.22
C GLY A 5 -27.13 -56.26 -4.70
N ASP A 6 -26.12 -56.23 -5.56
CA ASP A 6 -24.73 -56.59 -5.24
C ASP A 6 -24.15 -55.70 -4.14
N ALA A 7 -23.51 -56.33 -3.16
CA ALA A 7 -22.79 -55.65 -2.08
C ALA A 7 -21.48 -55.04 -2.62
N PRO A 8 -21.12 -53.79 -2.22
CA PRO A 8 -19.88 -53.18 -2.66
C PRO A 8 -18.65 -53.80 -1.97
N ALA A 9 -17.59 -53.99 -2.76
CA ALA A 9 -16.31 -54.56 -2.34
C ALA A 9 -15.61 -53.73 -1.23
N PRO A 10 -14.86 -54.38 -0.33
CA PRO A 10 -14.16 -53.71 0.76
C PRO A 10 -13.00 -52.84 0.23
N ARG A 11 -12.85 -51.64 0.80
CA ARG A 11 -11.75 -50.71 0.49
C ARG A 11 -10.44 -51.19 1.14
N PRO A 12 -9.28 -51.02 0.48
CA PRO A 12 -8.00 -51.42 1.04
C PRO A 12 -7.55 -50.47 2.17
N ASP A 13 -6.88 -51.07 3.16
CA ASP A 13 -6.37 -50.45 4.37
C ASP A 13 -5.46 -49.25 4.11
N ARG A 14 -5.75 -48.13 4.78
CA ARG A 14 -4.85 -46.97 4.87
C ARG A 14 -3.62 -47.37 5.69
N GLN A 15 -2.49 -47.58 5.01
CA GLN A 15 -1.19 -47.68 5.67
C GLN A 15 -0.87 -46.37 6.40
N VAL A 16 -0.66 -46.50 7.71
CA VAL A 16 -0.22 -45.43 8.61
C VAL A 16 1.26 -45.15 8.35
N LEU A 17 1.54 -44.06 7.63
CA LEU A 17 2.89 -43.50 7.51
C LEU A 17 3.36 -43.00 8.88
N ARG A 18 4.23 -43.80 9.53
CA ARG A 18 4.97 -43.40 10.72
C ARG A 18 5.96 -42.28 10.36
N ARG A 19 5.75 -41.09 10.93
CA ARG A 19 6.74 -39.99 10.88
C ARG A 19 7.90 -40.33 11.84
N GLY A 20 9.12 -40.40 11.30
CA GLY A 20 10.35 -40.44 12.09
C GLY A 20 10.65 -39.10 12.76
N PRO A 21 11.53 -39.08 13.78
CA PRO A 21 11.84 -37.87 14.54
C PRO A 21 12.67 -36.86 13.71
N PRO A 22 12.55 -35.55 14.00
CA PRO A 22 13.25 -34.50 13.26
C PRO A 22 14.75 -34.53 13.60
N GLY A 23 15.58 -34.70 12.57
CA GLY A 23 17.03 -34.51 12.65
C GLY A 23 17.39 -33.03 12.51
N ASP A 24 18.37 -32.60 13.29
CA ASP A 24 18.96 -31.27 13.29
C ASP A 24 19.49 -30.88 11.92
N VAL A 25 18.87 -29.88 11.30
CA VAL A 25 19.42 -29.21 10.11
C VAL A 25 20.03 -27.89 10.56
N GLN A 26 21.34 -27.91 10.76
CA GLN A 26 22.17 -26.72 10.82
C GLN A 26 22.21 -26.10 9.42
N HIS A 27 21.56 -24.95 9.24
CA HIS A 27 21.79 -24.09 8.08
C HIS A 27 22.54 -22.82 8.50
N ASP A 28 23.86 -22.93 8.38
CA ASP A 28 24.80 -21.83 8.32
C ASP A 28 24.71 -21.20 6.91
N GLY A 29 24.46 -19.89 6.82
CA GLY A 29 24.13 -19.26 5.54
C GLY A 29 23.96 -17.75 5.59
N ARG A 30 24.85 -17.03 6.30
CA ARG A 30 24.90 -15.56 6.27
C ARG A 30 25.43 -15.07 4.91
N ALA A 31 24.53 -14.74 3.98
CA ALA A 31 24.87 -13.95 2.80
C ALA A 31 25.10 -12.48 3.19
N ARG A 32 26.37 -12.07 3.29
CA ARG A 32 26.78 -10.68 3.53
C ARG A 32 26.68 -9.89 2.22
N TYR A 33 25.77 -8.92 2.16
CA TYR A 33 25.74 -7.91 1.10
C TYR A 33 26.93 -6.95 1.25
N ARG A 34 27.76 -6.82 0.21
CA ARG A 34 28.86 -5.84 0.11
C ARG A 34 28.37 -4.62 -0.70
N PRO A 35 28.43 -3.38 -0.18
CA PRO A 35 28.20 -2.19 -0.99
C PRO A 35 29.44 -1.89 -1.85
N GLY A 36 29.21 -1.59 -3.13
CA GLY A 36 30.24 -1.13 -4.08
C GLY A 36 30.64 0.35 -3.87
N PRO A 37 31.79 0.77 -4.43
CA PRO A 37 32.47 1.99 -4.01
C PRO A 37 31.87 3.28 -4.61
N SER A 38 31.79 4.29 -3.75
CA SER A 38 31.53 5.70 -4.06
C SER A 38 32.58 6.27 -5.00
N ARG A 39 32.16 6.94 -6.09
CA ARG A 39 33.04 7.80 -6.88
C ARG A 39 32.78 9.26 -6.54
N HIS A 40 33.76 9.86 -5.89
CA HIS A 40 34.02 11.30 -5.88
C HIS A 40 34.97 11.68 -7.02
N ALA A 41 34.68 12.79 -7.69
CA ALA A 41 35.64 13.72 -8.32
C ALA A 41 34.85 15.04 -8.54
N ARG A 42 35.15 16.19 -7.91
CA ARG A 42 36.26 17.16 -8.12
C ARG A 42 36.47 17.47 -9.60
N GLY A 43 36.59 18.70 -10.10
CA GLY A 43 36.49 20.11 -9.65
C GLY A 43 36.15 20.89 -10.95
N ASP A 44 36.37 22.16 -11.21
CA ASP A 44 36.86 23.34 -10.49
C ASP A 44 36.67 24.52 -11.49
N GLN A 45 36.40 25.72 -10.99
CA GLN A 45 36.82 27.04 -11.56
C GLN A 45 36.20 27.49 -12.92
N GLN A 46 35.89 28.76 -13.25
CA GLN A 46 36.29 30.12 -12.83
C GLN A 46 35.20 31.11 -13.36
N ALA A 47 34.70 32.05 -12.55
CA ALA A 47 35.03 33.50 -12.54
C ALA A 47 34.79 34.30 -13.85
N GLY A 48 33.91 35.30 -13.83
CA GLY A 48 33.76 36.24 -14.96
C GLY A 48 32.68 37.33 -14.86
N ARG A 49 32.87 38.30 -13.96
CA ARG A 49 32.50 39.74 -14.01
C ARG A 49 31.43 40.21 -15.03
N ARG A 50 30.41 40.96 -14.55
CA ARG A 50 30.18 42.42 -14.79
C ARG A 50 28.74 42.83 -14.42
N ALA A 51 28.62 43.84 -13.55
CA ALA A 51 27.49 44.79 -13.51
C ALA A 51 27.98 46.09 -14.21
N PRO A 52 27.11 47.00 -14.73
CA PRO A 52 26.29 47.86 -13.85
C PRO A 52 24.94 48.40 -14.40
N ARG A 53 24.05 48.69 -13.43
CA ARG A 53 23.16 49.88 -13.25
C ARG A 53 22.16 50.34 -14.34
N ALA A 54 20.89 50.31 -13.88
CA ALA A 54 19.92 51.42 -13.76
C ALA A 54 19.20 51.96 -15.01
N ARG A 55 17.85 51.93 -14.96
CA ARG A 55 16.99 53.13 -14.97
C ARG A 55 15.53 52.79 -14.61
N ARG A 56 14.91 53.75 -13.93
CA ARG A 56 13.51 53.82 -13.46
C ARG A 56 12.57 54.10 -14.65
N ASP A 57 11.31 53.66 -14.59
CA ASP A 57 10.23 54.57 -14.19
C ASP A 57 8.89 53.87 -13.86
N PRO A 58 8.08 54.43 -12.93
CA PRO A 58 6.76 53.96 -12.54
C PRO A 58 5.65 54.80 -13.22
N GLY A 59 4.56 54.18 -13.67
CA GLY A 59 3.40 54.97 -14.11
C GLY A 59 2.22 54.20 -14.70
N SER A 60 1.03 54.60 -14.25
CA SER A 60 -0.34 54.29 -14.73
C SER A 60 -0.94 52.96 -14.26
N ARG A 61 -1.79 52.94 -13.24
CA ARG A 61 -3.19 53.43 -13.11
C ARG A 61 -4.18 52.72 -14.04
N ALA A 62 -4.96 51.85 -13.41
CA ALA A 62 -6.43 51.79 -13.38
C ALA A 62 -7.21 51.98 -14.67
N ARG A 63 -8.03 50.96 -14.97
CA ARG A 63 -9.35 50.92 -15.64
C ARG A 63 -9.49 49.52 -16.30
N ASP A 64 -10.58 48.76 -16.27
CA ASP A 64 -11.97 49.02 -15.93
C ASP A 64 -12.63 47.73 -15.41
N ALA A 65 -13.63 47.92 -14.55
CA ALA A 65 -14.63 46.93 -14.20
C ALA A 65 -15.65 46.81 -15.34
N HIS A 66 -15.86 45.61 -15.87
CA HIS A 66 -17.14 45.12 -16.39
C HIS A 66 -17.03 43.62 -16.71
N GLY A 67 -17.85 42.81 -16.05
CA GLY A 67 -17.92 41.37 -16.31
C GLY A 67 -18.51 40.56 -15.17
N LEU A 68 -19.57 41.07 -14.54
CA LEU A 68 -20.41 40.29 -13.64
C LEU A 68 -21.19 39.24 -14.44
N HIS A 69 -21.46 38.12 -13.76
CA HIS A 69 -22.32 37.00 -14.16
C HIS A 69 -21.70 35.96 -15.11
N ARG A 70 -20.59 35.36 -14.67
CA ARG A 70 -20.47 33.91 -14.83
C ARG A 70 -21.05 33.27 -13.57
N LEU A 71 -22.30 32.84 -13.65
CA LEU A 71 -22.89 31.88 -12.73
C LEU A 71 -21.90 30.72 -12.64
N ARG A 72 -21.10 30.68 -11.58
CA ARG A 72 -20.46 29.45 -11.14
C ARG A 72 -21.63 28.61 -10.69
N GLU A 73 -22.10 27.74 -11.57
CA GLU A 73 -22.72 26.50 -11.16
C GLU A 73 -21.71 25.84 -10.23
N GLU A 74 -21.87 26.12 -8.93
CA GLU A 74 -21.36 25.27 -7.87
C GLU A 74 -21.91 23.89 -8.21
N THR A 75 -21.03 23.06 -8.75
CA THR A 75 -21.29 21.64 -8.94
C THR A 75 -21.66 21.11 -7.56
N ARG A 76 -22.95 21.06 -7.27
CA ARG A 76 -23.49 20.34 -6.13
C ARG A 76 -23.17 18.89 -6.38
N VAL A 77 -22.01 18.45 -5.90
CA VAL A 77 -21.72 17.04 -5.72
C VAL A 77 -22.78 16.57 -4.72
N THR A 78 -23.76 15.84 -5.21
CA THR A 78 -24.73 15.16 -4.36
C THR A 78 -23.95 14.20 -3.44
N PRO A 79 -24.28 14.10 -2.14
CA PRO A 79 -23.54 13.28 -1.17
C PRO A 79 -23.53 11.76 -1.45
N GLN A 80 -24.04 11.32 -2.59
CA GLN A 80 -24.46 9.94 -2.85
C GLN A 80 -23.60 9.19 -3.88
N ASP A 81 -22.52 9.79 -4.40
CA ASP A 81 -21.74 9.16 -5.49
C ASP A 81 -20.21 9.31 -5.37
N THR A 82 -19.72 9.63 -4.17
CA THR A 82 -18.27 9.57 -3.91
C THR A 82 -17.94 8.15 -3.46
N GLY A 83 -17.89 7.23 -4.42
CA GLY A 83 -17.51 5.83 -4.21
C GLY A 83 -16.24 5.69 -3.36
N LEU A 84 -15.99 4.49 -2.83
CA LEU A 84 -14.86 4.32 -1.93
C LEU A 84 -13.56 4.19 -2.73
N ARG A 85 -12.47 4.54 -2.05
CA ARG A 85 -11.12 4.35 -2.53
C ARG A 85 -10.30 3.68 -1.47
N THR A 86 -9.48 2.73 -1.88
CA THR A 86 -8.36 2.23 -1.09
C THR A 86 -7.05 2.72 -1.71
N ALA A 87 -6.21 3.35 -0.91
CA ALA A 87 -4.87 3.75 -1.29
C ALA A 87 -3.85 3.06 -0.41
N ILE A 88 -2.85 2.42 -1.02
CA ILE A 88 -1.74 1.77 -0.35
C ILE A 88 -0.48 2.53 -0.70
N VAL A 89 0.14 3.16 0.29
CA VAL A 89 1.33 3.97 0.10
C VAL A 89 2.52 3.26 0.70
N LEU A 90 3.56 3.06 -0.11
CA LEU A 90 4.77 2.35 0.29
C LEU A 90 6.00 3.27 0.28
N ALA A 91 7.00 2.92 1.10
CA ALA A 91 8.28 3.60 1.07
C ALA A 91 8.98 3.39 -0.29
N LYS A 92 9.47 4.48 -0.89
CA LYS A 92 9.97 4.48 -2.27
C LYS A 92 11.19 3.58 -2.53
N HIS A 93 11.94 3.22 -1.49
CA HIS A 93 13.19 2.45 -1.62
C HIS A 93 12.98 0.92 -1.61
N LEU A 94 11.74 0.46 -1.43
CA LEU A 94 11.46 -0.97 -1.28
C LEU A 94 11.63 -1.71 -2.61
N PRO A 95 12.23 -2.91 -2.61
CA PRO A 95 12.28 -3.77 -3.79
C PRO A 95 10.87 -4.20 -4.26
N PRO A 96 10.67 -4.49 -5.56
CA PRO A 96 9.34 -4.84 -6.10
C PRO A 96 8.65 -6.01 -5.39
N GLY A 97 9.38 -7.07 -5.05
CA GLY A 97 8.82 -8.21 -4.31
C GLY A 97 8.33 -7.85 -2.92
N VAL A 98 9.01 -6.90 -2.25
CA VAL A 98 8.58 -6.37 -0.94
C VAL A 98 7.34 -5.51 -1.10
N VAL A 99 7.27 -4.69 -2.15
CA VAL A 99 6.10 -3.87 -2.46
C VAL A 99 4.85 -4.74 -2.68
N ALA A 100 4.97 -5.78 -3.50
CA ALA A 100 3.87 -6.70 -3.77
C ALA A 100 3.38 -7.40 -2.49
N ASN A 101 4.32 -7.90 -1.66
CA ASN A 101 3.98 -8.56 -0.40
C ASN A 101 3.28 -7.61 0.58
N ALA A 102 3.85 -6.42 0.82
CA ALA A 102 3.26 -5.44 1.74
C ALA A 102 1.86 -4.99 1.29
N THR A 103 1.67 -4.81 -0.03
CA THR A 103 0.36 -4.50 -0.63
C THR A 103 -0.65 -5.61 -0.34
N ALA A 104 -0.28 -6.88 -0.56
CA ALA A 104 -1.15 -8.02 -0.32
C ALA A 104 -1.52 -8.18 1.17
N VAL A 105 -0.55 -8.02 2.08
CA VAL A 105 -0.78 -8.09 3.53
C VAL A 105 -1.76 -7.00 3.97
N ILE A 106 -1.54 -5.76 3.53
CA ILE A 106 -2.42 -4.64 3.87
C ILE A 106 -3.81 -4.84 3.31
N MET A 107 -3.96 -5.21 2.02
CA MET A 107 -5.28 -5.46 1.44
C MET A 107 -6.01 -6.58 2.16
N GLY A 108 -5.32 -7.70 2.43
CA GLY A 108 -5.89 -8.82 3.19
C GLY A 108 -6.42 -8.36 4.55
N HIS A 109 -5.64 -7.56 5.29
CA HIS A 109 -6.10 -7.03 6.56
C HIS A 109 -7.31 -6.09 6.41
N LEU A 110 -7.28 -5.14 5.47
CA LEU A 110 -8.39 -4.21 5.23
C LEU A 110 -9.67 -4.97 4.86
N ALA A 111 -9.57 -6.05 4.07
CA ALA A 111 -10.69 -6.91 3.70
C ALA A 111 -11.36 -7.57 4.92
N THR A 112 -10.59 -7.99 5.92
CA THR A 112 -11.16 -8.55 7.17
C THR A 112 -11.96 -7.52 7.96
N ARG A 113 -11.60 -6.24 7.85
CA ARG A 113 -12.24 -5.13 8.55
C ARG A 113 -13.41 -4.53 7.77
N ARG A 114 -13.39 -4.68 6.43
CA ARG A 114 -14.43 -4.24 5.52
C ARG A 114 -14.62 -5.28 4.41
N PRO A 115 -15.39 -6.35 4.66
CA PRO A 115 -15.63 -7.39 3.66
C PRO A 115 -16.26 -6.86 2.37
N ALA A 116 -17.05 -5.77 2.47
CA ALA A 116 -17.68 -5.09 1.33
C ALA A 116 -16.71 -4.47 0.31
N LEU A 117 -15.39 -4.49 0.56
CA LEU A 117 -14.38 -4.17 -0.46
C LEU A 117 -14.42 -5.15 -1.63
N TYR A 118 -14.83 -6.39 -1.37
CA TYR A 118 -15.04 -7.42 -2.36
C TYR A 118 -16.52 -7.71 -2.54
N ASP A 119 -16.89 -8.18 -3.72
CA ASP A 119 -18.20 -8.78 -3.96
C ASP A 119 -18.27 -10.15 -3.29
N ALA A 120 -19.40 -10.44 -2.68
CA ALA A 120 -19.66 -11.74 -2.07
C ALA A 120 -20.06 -12.79 -3.13
N GLU A 121 -20.54 -12.34 -4.29
CA GLU A 121 -20.90 -13.23 -5.38
C GLU A 121 -19.65 -13.75 -6.10
N ARG A 122 -19.64 -15.06 -6.38
CA ARG A 122 -18.58 -15.70 -7.15
C ARG A 122 -18.61 -15.18 -8.59
N LEU A 123 -17.46 -14.77 -9.11
CA LEU A 123 -17.31 -14.36 -10.50
C LEU A 123 -16.50 -15.41 -11.26
N GLU A 124 -17.14 -16.10 -12.21
CA GLU A 124 -16.50 -17.13 -13.02
C GLU A 124 -16.46 -16.75 -14.49
N ASP A 125 -15.38 -17.12 -15.17
CA ASP A 125 -15.33 -17.09 -16.63
C ASP A 125 -15.92 -18.35 -17.26
N GLN A 126 -16.05 -18.35 -18.58
CA GLN A 126 -16.60 -19.49 -19.34
C GLN A 126 -15.72 -20.75 -19.29
N SER A 127 -14.47 -20.63 -18.82
CA SER A 127 -13.58 -21.77 -18.59
C SER A 127 -13.69 -22.33 -17.16
N GLY A 128 -14.52 -21.71 -16.31
CA GLY A 128 -14.70 -22.08 -14.90
C GLY A 128 -13.63 -21.52 -13.95
N ASN A 129 -12.77 -20.58 -14.39
CA ASN A 129 -11.84 -19.93 -13.47
C ASN A 129 -12.57 -18.87 -12.65
N GLU A 130 -12.26 -18.82 -11.36
CA GLU A 130 -12.77 -17.79 -10.45
C GLU A 130 -11.90 -16.54 -10.48
N HIS A 131 -12.55 -15.38 -10.58
CA HIS A 131 -11.91 -14.07 -10.66
C HIS A 131 -12.14 -13.28 -9.36
N ALA A 132 -11.13 -12.52 -8.95
CA ALA A 132 -11.23 -11.67 -7.77
C ALA A 132 -12.24 -10.53 -7.99
N THR A 133 -13.08 -10.28 -6.99
CA THR A 133 -14.26 -9.41 -7.10
C THR A 133 -14.09 -8.07 -6.40
N ILE A 134 -13.05 -7.30 -6.71
CA ILE A 134 -12.87 -5.96 -6.09
C ILE A 134 -13.98 -5.00 -6.54
N ARG A 135 -14.69 -4.37 -5.59
CA ARG A 135 -15.78 -3.42 -5.89
C ARG A 135 -15.30 -1.98 -6.04
N ASP A 136 -14.35 -1.59 -5.20
CA ASP A 136 -13.88 -0.22 -5.07
C ASP A 136 -12.49 -0.02 -5.69
N ASN A 137 -12.17 1.22 -6.04
CA ASN A 137 -10.87 1.53 -6.65
C ASN A 137 -9.73 1.30 -5.64
N VAL A 138 -8.72 0.52 -6.03
CA VAL A 138 -7.48 0.32 -5.27
C VAL A 138 -6.32 0.94 -6.04
N VAL A 139 -5.55 1.81 -5.39
CA VAL A 139 -4.32 2.36 -5.95
C VAL A 139 -3.10 2.07 -5.10
N VAL A 140 -1.98 1.82 -5.77
CA VAL A 140 -0.67 1.63 -5.15
C VAL A 140 0.20 2.86 -5.44
N LEU A 141 0.69 3.48 -4.38
CA LEU A 141 1.43 4.74 -4.40
C LEU A 141 2.76 4.59 -3.66
N THR A 142 3.66 5.55 -3.89
CA THR A 142 4.96 5.63 -3.23
C THR A 142 5.20 6.99 -2.60
N GLY A 143 5.95 6.98 -1.50
CA GLY A 143 6.35 8.18 -0.77
C GLY A 143 7.68 8.02 -0.05
N ARG A 144 8.18 9.12 0.52
CA ARG A 144 9.30 9.06 1.47
C ARG A 144 8.83 8.36 2.76
N PRO A 145 9.68 7.60 3.48
CA PRO A 145 9.29 6.88 4.70
C PRO A 145 8.50 7.72 5.72
N ALA A 146 9.01 8.91 6.07
CA ALA A 146 8.33 9.82 6.99
C ALA A 146 6.95 10.31 6.48
N GLN A 147 6.69 10.30 5.17
CA GLN A 147 5.36 10.61 4.63
C GLN A 147 4.39 9.43 4.79
N VAL A 148 4.89 8.19 4.70
CA VAL A 148 4.11 6.96 4.90
C VAL A 148 3.63 6.87 6.35
N GLU A 149 4.52 7.14 7.31
CA GLU A 149 4.19 7.24 8.74
C GLU A 149 3.14 8.32 9.02
N LYS A 150 3.36 9.53 8.48
CA LYS A 150 2.42 10.65 8.65
C LYS A 150 1.04 10.38 8.05
N LEU A 151 0.95 9.53 7.01
CA LEU A 151 -0.33 9.12 6.45
C LEU A 151 -1.15 8.30 7.46
N ALA A 152 -0.52 7.41 8.22
CA ALA A 152 -1.22 6.61 9.22
C ALA A 152 -1.81 7.50 10.32
N ALA A 153 -1.04 8.49 10.79
CA ALA A 153 -1.53 9.48 11.75
C ALA A 153 -2.72 10.29 11.19
N ALA A 154 -2.59 10.82 9.97
CA ALA A 154 -3.65 11.59 9.34
C ALA A 154 -4.92 10.76 9.09
N ALA A 155 -4.79 9.50 8.64
CA ALA A 155 -5.94 8.62 8.44
C ALA A 155 -6.67 8.31 9.75
N ARG A 156 -5.92 8.13 10.85
CA ARG A 156 -6.47 7.96 12.19
C ARG A 156 -7.21 9.21 12.68
N GLU A 157 -6.64 10.40 12.46
CA GLU A 157 -7.25 11.69 12.82
C GLU A 157 -8.58 11.92 12.08
N GLU A 158 -8.62 11.56 10.79
CA GLU A 158 -9.82 11.64 9.95
C GLU A 158 -10.83 10.49 10.18
N GLY A 159 -10.54 9.57 11.09
CA GLY A 159 -11.40 8.41 11.38
C GLY A 159 -11.55 7.42 10.22
N LEU A 160 -10.61 7.40 9.27
CA LEU A 160 -10.63 6.50 8.13
C LEU A 160 -10.09 5.11 8.52
N LEU A 161 -10.64 4.07 7.88
CA LEU A 161 -10.12 2.72 8.02
C LEU A 161 -8.70 2.70 7.46
N HIS A 162 -7.74 2.28 8.29
CA HIS A 162 -6.35 2.21 7.88
C HIS A 162 -5.63 1.03 8.54
N ALA A 163 -4.53 0.64 7.92
CA ALA A 163 -3.62 -0.38 8.43
C ALA A 163 -2.18 -0.02 8.05
N VAL A 164 -1.22 -0.47 8.86
CA VAL A 164 0.20 -0.24 8.62
C VAL A 164 0.95 -1.56 8.58
N PHE A 165 2.05 -1.59 7.83
CA PHE A 165 2.99 -2.69 7.80
C PHE A 165 4.41 -2.16 7.99
N SER A 166 5.18 -2.85 8.83
CA SER A 166 6.48 -2.39 9.30
C SER A 166 7.62 -3.30 8.82
N ASP A 167 8.84 -2.76 8.70
CA ASP A 167 10.00 -3.56 8.26
C ASP A 167 10.34 -4.65 9.28
N ARG A 168 10.11 -4.36 10.57
CA ARG A 168 10.20 -5.36 11.64
C ARG A 168 9.20 -6.50 11.43
N GLY A 169 7.96 -6.20 11.03
CA GLY A 169 6.96 -7.21 10.71
C GLY A 169 7.36 -8.10 9.55
N ARG A 170 8.03 -7.54 8.53
CA ARG A 170 8.60 -8.30 7.41
C ARG A 170 9.66 -9.31 7.86
N SER A 171 10.42 -9.00 8.91
CA SER A 171 11.54 -9.84 9.37
C SER A 171 11.09 -11.12 10.11
N TRP A 172 9.85 -11.18 10.58
CA TRP A 172 9.29 -12.29 11.35
C TRP A 172 8.44 -13.24 10.49
N SER A 173 9.05 -13.85 9.47
CA SER A 173 8.35 -14.79 8.59
C SER A 173 7.80 -15.99 9.37
N ASN A 174 6.48 -16.23 9.27
CA ASN A 174 5.77 -17.30 9.96
C ASN A 174 5.83 -17.27 11.50
N GLU A 175 6.29 -16.16 12.10
CA GLU A 175 6.45 -16.02 13.55
C GLU A 175 5.50 -14.94 14.10
N PHE A 176 4.20 -15.08 13.79
CA PHE A 176 3.19 -14.06 14.09
C PHE A 176 3.11 -13.68 15.58
N GLU A 177 3.28 -14.63 16.49
CA GLU A 177 3.23 -14.34 17.93
C GLU A 177 4.43 -13.51 18.40
N LYS A 178 5.62 -13.69 17.80
CA LYS A 178 6.77 -12.81 18.06
C LYS A 178 6.54 -11.42 17.50
N TYR A 179 6.01 -11.35 16.27
CA TYR A 179 5.63 -10.08 15.66
C TYR A 179 4.59 -9.33 16.52
N ARG A 180 3.57 -10.02 17.02
CA ARG A 180 2.54 -9.45 17.90
C ARG A 180 3.15 -8.87 19.17
N ALA A 181 4.02 -9.63 19.83
CA ALA A 181 4.68 -9.18 21.05
C ALA A 181 5.56 -7.95 20.80
N GLU A 182 6.35 -7.95 19.72
CA GLU A 182 7.19 -6.81 19.33
C GLU A 182 6.37 -5.55 19.07
N VAL A 183 5.29 -5.66 18.28
CA VAL A 183 4.41 -4.52 17.97
C VAL A 183 3.74 -3.98 19.23
N ALA A 184 3.28 -4.85 20.12
CA ALA A 184 2.63 -4.43 21.37
C ALA A 184 3.60 -3.73 22.34
N ALA A 185 4.90 -4.02 22.25
CA ALA A 185 5.93 -3.45 23.12
C ALA A 185 6.66 -2.24 22.53
N SER A 186 6.36 -1.86 21.28
CA SER A 186 7.12 -0.84 20.55
C SER A 186 6.30 0.38 20.19
N GLU A 187 6.97 1.53 20.16
CA GLU A 187 6.42 2.72 19.52
C GLU A 187 6.51 2.61 17.99
N ALA A 188 5.59 3.27 17.27
CA ALA A 188 5.55 3.21 15.80
C ALA A 188 6.89 3.61 15.15
N ALA A 189 7.60 4.59 15.73
CA ALA A 189 8.91 5.03 15.26
C ALA A 189 10.01 3.96 15.37
N GLN A 190 9.85 2.98 16.26
CA GLN A 190 10.80 1.87 16.46
C GLN A 190 10.55 0.71 15.48
N LEU A 191 9.32 0.60 14.97
CA LEU A 191 8.89 -0.48 14.09
C LEU A 191 9.27 -0.24 12.63
N GLU A 192 9.52 1.02 12.24
CA GLU A 192 9.80 1.45 10.87
C GLU A 192 8.66 1.11 9.91
N ILE A 193 7.66 2.00 9.81
CA ILE A 193 6.51 1.77 8.94
C ILE A 193 6.92 1.92 7.47
N ILE A 194 6.81 0.82 6.73
CA ILE A 194 7.18 0.76 5.30
C ILE A 194 5.98 0.85 4.37
N ALA A 195 4.76 0.58 4.86
CA ALA A 195 3.53 0.74 4.10
C ALA A 195 2.35 1.14 4.98
N THR A 196 1.47 1.97 4.42
CA THR A 196 0.20 2.39 5.03
C THR A 196 -0.92 2.25 4.01
N GLY A 197 -1.96 1.50 4.35
CA GLY A 197 -3.21 1.40 3.59
C GLY A 197 -4.30 2.24 4.23
N VAL A 198 -5.09 2.93 3.41
CA VAL A 198 -6.22 3.74 3.85
C VAL A 198 -7.42 3.51 2.94
N THR A 199 -8.57 3.25 3.53
CA THR A 199 -9.85 3.02 2.85
C THR A 199 -10.90 3.99 3.38
N GLY A 200 -11.65 4.62 2.48
CA GLY A 200 -12.72 5.54 2.84
C GLY A 200 -13.35 6.21 1.61
N PRO A 201 -14.15 7.27 1.82
CA PRO A 201 -14.71 8.06 0.73
C PRO A 201 -13.61 8.57 -0.21
N ASP A 202 -13.77 8.42 -1.53
CA ASP A 202 -12.72 8.77 -2.51
C ASP A 202 -12.16 10.20 -2.35
N PRO A 203 -12.96 11.26 -2.13
CA PRO A 203 -12.45 12.61 -1.92
C PRO A 203 -11.54 12.73 -0.68
N ALA A 204 -11.91 12.08 0.41
CA ALA A 204 -11.14 12.11 1.66
C ALA A 204 -9.80 11.39 1.49
N VAL A 205 -9.81 10.20 0.89
CA VAL A 205 -8.59 9.43 0.62
C VAL A 205 -7.69 10.19 -0.35
N ARG A 206 -8.23 10.74 -1.45
CA ARG A 206 -7.46 11.55 -2.40
C ARG A 206 -6.84 12.78 -1.76
N ALA A 207 -7.56 13.47 -0.86
CA ALA A 207 -7.04 14.64 -0.16
C ALA A 207 -5.80 14.29 0.67
N LEU A 208 -5.83 13.15 1.38
CA LEU A 208 -4.69 12.64 2.14
C LEU A 208 -3.53 12.17 1.24
N THR A 209 -3.84 11.62 0.07
CA THR A 209 -2.84 10.96 -0.77
C THR A 209 -2.32 11.76 -1.97
N LYS A 210 -2.81 12.98 -2.20
CA LYS A 210 -2.44 13.81 -3.38
C LYS A 210 -0.94 14.06 -3.56
N LYS A 211 -0.15 13.97 -2.49
CA LYS A 211 1.30 14.24 -2.46
C LYS A 211 2.16 13.03 -2.82
N PHE A 212 1.56 11.85 -2.95
CA PHE A 212 2.25 10.61 -3.29
C PHE A 212 2.20 10.38 -4.80
N SER A 213 3.17 9.64 -5.31
CA SER A 213 3.25 9.27 -6.73
C SER A 213 2.73 7.84 -6.92
N TYR A 214 2.24 7.50 -8.11
CA TYR A 214 1.96 6.10 -8.43
C TYR A 214 3.24 5.25 -8.33
N TYR A 215 3.09 4.00 -7.88
CA TYR A 215 4.18 3.02 -7.98
C TYR A 215 4.41 2.69 -9.46
N ALA A 216 5.68 2.78 -9.90
CA ALA A 216 6.13 2.53 -11.26
C ALA A 216 7.46 1.78 -11.24
#